data_AF-A0A967ASX4-F1
#
_entry.id   AF-A0A967ASX4-F1
#
_cell.length_a   1.000
_cell.length_b   1.000
_cell.length_c   1.000
_cell.angle_alpha   90.00
_cell.angle_beta   90.00
_cell.angle_gamma   90.00
#
_symmetry.space_group_name_H-M   'P 1'
#
loop_
_entity.id
_entity.type
_entity.pdbx_description
1 polymer ?
#
loop_
_entity_poly.entity_id
_entity_poly.type
_entity_poly.pdbx_seq_one_letter_code
_entity_poly.pdbx_strand_id
1 'polypeptide(L)'
;MSSKAMVILALAALSQACASTNVPSFEESKSIVVTEEDEKQLWSEADSLESKLGESRIFYDDPGLEAYLNMVLEKVLPPNLKVLNKRPRIKVVKNPLLNAFTMPNGLLCLHSGFLVRVETEDQLATVISHELVHFSSRHTLKQARDTTNKTSATRIGVVLSCFCGWCSGWRPCRAKPY
;
A
#
# COMPACT_ATOMS: atom_id res chain seq x y z
N MET A 1 -27.92 45.78 3.90
CA MET A 1 -26.48 45.47 3.83
C MET A 1 -25.99 45.83 2.43
N SER A 2 -24.99 46.71 2.32
CA SER A 2 -24.54 47.28 1.04
C SER A 2 -23.86 46.21 0.16
N SER A 3 -24.08 46.23 -1.16
CA SER A 3 -23.48 45.27 -2.11
C SER A 3 -21.95 45.25 -2.05
N LYS A 4 -21.33 46.37 -1.64
CA LYS A 4 -19.89 46.47 -1.40
C LYS A 4 -19.40 45.58 -0.24
N ALA A 5 -20.24 45.34 0.77
CA ALA A 5 -19.91 44.49 1.91
C ALA A 5 -19.91 42.99 1.54
N MET A 6 -20.76 42.57 0.60
CA MET A 6 -20.75 41.18 0.10
C MET A 6 -19.50 40.87 -0.74
N VAL A 7 -19.04 41.83 -1.56
CA VAL A 7 -17.85 41.65 -2.41
C VAL A 7 -16.57 41.56 -1.57
N ILE A 8 -16.47 42.36 -0.49
CA ILE A 8 -15.31 42.33 0.42
C ILE A 8 -15.26 41.01 1.20
N LEU A 9 -16.41 40.48 1.63
CA LEU A 9 -16.49 39.21 2.35
C LEU A 9 -16.16 38.01 1.44
N ALA A 10 -16.54 38.07 0.17
CA ALA A 10 -16.20 37.05 -0.84
C ALA A 10 -14.69 37.04 -1.16
N LEU A 11 -14.05 38.21 -1.29
CA LEU A 11 -12.61 38.30 -1.59
C LEU A 11 -11.74 37.79 -0.44
N ALA A 12 -12.17 37.99 0.82
CA ALA A 12 -11.45 37.47 1.98
C ALA A 12 -11.46 35.94 2.06
N ALA A 13 -12.53 35.28 1.59
CA ALA A 13 -12.67 33.83 1.64
C ALA A 13 -11.74 33.09 0.65
N LEU A 14 -11.31 33.74 -0.44
CA LEU A 14 -10.39 33.14 -1.43
C LEU A 14 -8.92 33.10 -0.95
N SER A 15 -8.57 33.89 0.07
CA SER A 15 -7.18 33.99 0.55
C SER A 15 -6.72 32.83 1.44
N GLN A 16 -7.64 31.97 1.92
CA GLN A 16 -7.30 30.83 2.77
C GLN A 16 -7.03 29.53 1.99
N ALA A 17 -7.15 29.55 0.66
CA ALA A 17 -6.90 28.37 -0.18
C ALA A 17 -5.41 28.06 -0.42
N CYS A 18 -4.50 28.93 0.05
CA CYS A 18 -3.05 28.73 -0.06
C CYS A 18 -2.43 28.24 1.26
N ALA A 19 -3.10 27.37 2.01
CA ALA A 19 -2.43 26.60 3.05
C ALA A 19 -1.57 25.52 2.37
N SER A 20 -0.34 25.88 2.01
CA SER A 20 0.67 24.93 1.54
C SER A 20 0.87 23.87 2.63
N THR A 21 0.50 22.63 2.33
CA THR A 21 0.75 21.51 3.20
C THR A 21 2.26 21.25 3.17
N ASN A 22 2.95 21.72 4.20
CA ASN A 22 4.32 21.35 4.45
C ASN A 22 4.33 19.84 4.69
N VAL A 23 4.72 19.06 3.68
CA VAL A 23 4.87 17.61 3.81
C VAL A 23 6.05 17.39 4.74
N PRO A 24 5.86 16.74 5.92
CA PRO A 24 6.98 16.49 6.80
C PRO A 24 8.01 15.64 6.04
N SER A 25 9.28 16.01 6.16
CA SER A 25 10.39 15.21 5.67
C SER A 25 10.28 13.81 6.26
N PHE A 26 10.63 12.81 5.46
CA PHE A 26 10.66 11.40 5.84
C PHE A 26 11.77 11.17 6.86
N GLU A 27 11.61 11.67 8.08
CA GLU A 27 12.42 11.23 9.20
C GLU A 27 11.87 9.88 9.65
N GLU A 28 12.77 8.89 9.62
CA GLU A 28 12.57 7.56 10.17
C GLU A 28 11.94 7.70 11.56
N SER A 29 10.64 7.38 11.66
CA SER A 29 10.06 7.02 12.94
C SER A 29 10.78 5.74 13.36
N LYS A 30 11.83 5.90 14.14
CA LYS A 30 12.53 4.84 14.87
C LYS A 30 11.58 4.31 15.95
N SER A 31 10.50 3.65 15.53
CA SER A 31 9.71 2.83 16.43
C SER A 31 10.53 1.58 16.70
N ILE A 32 10.96 1.45 17.95
CA ILE A 32 11.50 0.22 18.50
C ILE A 32 10.51 -0.90 18.13
N VAL A 33 11.01 -1.95 17.48
CA VAL A 33 10.22 -3.11 17.06
C VAL A 33 9.77 -3.89 18.29
N VAL A 34 8.69 -3.43 18.89
CA VAL A 34 7.81 -4.23 19.73
C VAL A 34 6.61 -4.53 18.83
N THR A 35 6.36 -5.81 18.55
CA THR A 35 5.10 -6.21 17.92
C THR A 35 3.99 -5.91 18.91
N GLU A 36 3.33 -4.78 18.70
CA GLU A 36 2.22 -4.31 19.50
C GLU A 36 0.96 -5.15 19.20
N GLU A 37 0.00 -5.18 20.11
CA GLU A 37 -1.20 -6.04 19.99
C GLU A 37 -2.06 -5.70 18.76
N ASP A 38 -2.04 -4.44 18.32
CA ASP A 38 -2.73 -3.98 17.10
C ASP A 38 -2.15 -4.61 15.83
N GLU A 39 -0.83 -4.79 15.76
CA GLU A 39 -0.15 -5.46 14.65
C GLU A 39 -0.51 -6.94 14.59
N LYS A 40 -0.55 -7.62 15.73
CA LYS A 40 -0.99 -9.03 15.81
C LYS A 40 -2.44 -9.19 15.35
N GLN A 41 -3.31 -8.26 15.73
CA GLN A 41 -4.70 -8.26 15.31
C GLN A 41 -4.82 -8.14 13.78
N LEU A 42 -4.07 -7.20 13.17
CA LEU A 42 -4.04 -7.05 11.71
C LEU A 42 -3.57 -8.32 10.99
N TRP A 43 -2.63 -9.06 11.57
CA TRP A 43 -2.20 -10.34 10.99
C TRP A 43 -3.28 -11.41 11.11
N SER A 44 -3.93 -11.53 12.27
CA SER A 44 -5.02 -12.49 12.45
C SER A 44 -6.18 -12.21 11.50
N GLU A 45 -6.48 -10.94 11.24
CA GLU A 45 -7.50 -10.55 10.26
C GLU A 45 -7.06 -10.88 8.83
N ALA A 46 -5.79 -10.59 8.50
CA ALA A 46 -5.20 -10.95 7.21
C ALA A 46 -5.22 -12.47 6.96
N ASP A 47 -4.90 -13.28 7.97
CA ASP A 47 -4.94 -14.75 7.89
C ASP A 47 -6.37 -15.28 7.69
N SER A 48 -7.35 -14.67 8.38
CA SER A 48 -8.78 -14.98 8.18
C SER A 48 -9.23 -14.64 6.76
N LEU A 49 -8.82 -13.48 6.25
CA LEU A 49 -9.12 -13.05 4.89
C LEU A 49 -8.48 -13.98 3.85
N GLU A 50 -7.20 -14.31 4.00
CA GLU A 50 -6.52 -15.25 3.10
C GLU A 50 -7.27 -16.60 3.04
N SER A 51 -7.71 -17.12 4.19
CA SER A 51 -8.46 -18.38 4.25
C SER A 51 -9.77 -18.30 3.46
N LYS A 52 -10.55 -17.23 3.68
CA LYS A 52 -11.81 -16.98 2.94
C LYS A 52 -11.57 -16.82 1.43
N LEU A 53 -10.50 -16.12 1.05
CA LEU A 53 -10.13 -15.97 -0.36
C LEU A 53 -9.73 -17.31 -0.98
N GLY A 54 -9.04 -18.18 -0.23
CA GLY A 54 -8.74 -19.55 -0.66
C GLY A 54 -9.98 -20.37 -0.97
N GLU A 55 -11.01 -20.28 -0.14
CA GLU A 55 -12.29 -20.97 -0.34
C GLU A 55 -13.04 -20.47 -1.59
N SER A 56 -12.93 -19.18 -1.90
CA SER A 56 -13.61 -18.56 -3.05
C SER A 56 -13.00 -18.91 -4.42
N ARG A 57 -11.89 -19.67 -4.47
CA ARG A 57 -11.19 -20.11 -5.70
C ARG A 57 -10.76 -18.96 -6.63
N ILE A 58 -10.60 -17.75 -6.09
CA ILE A 58 -10.15 -16.57 -6.85
C ILE A 58 -8.68 -16.65 -7.25
N PHE A 59 -7.89 -17.50 -6.61
CA PHE A 59 -6.50 -17.71 -6.98
C PHE A 59 -6.38 -18.66 -8.18
N TYR A 60 -5.37 -18.45 -9.02
CA TYR A 60 -4.94 -19.48 -9.97
C TYR A 60 -4.37 -20.67 -9.22
N ASP A 61 -4.69 -21.87 -9.69
CA ASP A 61 -4.17 -23.13 -9.17
C ASP A 61 -3.15 -23.66 -10.19
N ASP A 62 -1.98 -23.01 -10.21
CA ASP A 62 -0.87 -23.35 -11.09
C ASP A 62 0.43 -23.35 -10.27
N PRO A 63 0.87 -24.53 -9.80
CA PRO A 63 2.09 -24.65 -9.01
C PRO A 63 3.35 -24.17 -9.75
N GLY A 64 3.39 -24.26 -11.08
CA GLY A 64 4.52 -23.83 -11.88
C GLY A 64 4.64 -22.30 -11.92
N LEU A 65 3.51 -21.63 -12.13
CA LEU A 65 3.44 -20.17 -12.08
C LEU A 65 3.80 -19.65 -10.68
N GLU A 66 3.24 -20.23 -9.63
CA GLU A 66 3.56 -19.83 -8.26
C GLU A 66 5.04 -20.05 -7.94
N ALA A 67 5.63 -21.19 -8.34
CA ALA A 67 7.05 -21.45 -8.14
C ALA A 67 7.94 -20.41 -8.85
N TYR A 68 7.61 -20.06 -10.10
CA TYR A 68 8.34 -19.03 -10.84
C TYR A 68 8.25 -17.66 -10.15
N LEU A 69 7.05 -17.23 -9.75
CA LEU A 69 6.88 -15.94 -9.09
C LEU A 69 7.60 -15.88 -7.74
N ASN A 70 7.56 -16.95 -6.95
CA ASN A 70 8.31 -17.02 -5.70
C ASN A 70 9.82 -17.07 -5.94
N MET A 71 10.31 -17.68 -7.03
CA MET A 71 11.72 -17.57 -7.41
C MET A 71 12.12 -16.12 -7.71
N VAL A 72 11.30 -15.36 -8.44
CA VAL A 72 11.55 -13.93 -8.71
C VAL A 72 11.52 -13.13 -7.40
N LEU A 73 10.58 -13.42 -6.51
CA LEU A 73 10.51 -12.81 -5.19
C LEU A 73 11.80 -13.01 -4.41
N GLU A 74 12.29 -14.24 -4.31
CA GLU A 74 13.52 -14.57 -3.57
C GLU A 74 14.74 -13.82 -4.11
N LYS A 75 14.82 -13.55 -5.42
CA LYS A 75 15.90 -12.74 -6.01
C LYS A 75 15.88 -11.28 -5.54
N VAL A 76 14.71 -10.74 -5.20
CA VAL A 76 14.54 -9.33 -4.78
C VAL A 76 14.40 -9.16 -3.27
N LEU A 77 14.31 -10.25 -2.50
CA LEU A 77 14.23 -10.18 -1.04
C LEU A 77 15.55 -9.60 -0.47
N PRO A 78 15.47 -8.55 0.37
CA PRO A 78 16.68 -8.04 1.00
C PRO A 78 17.17 -9.04 2.06
N PRO A 79 18.50 -9.24 2.18
CA PRO A 79 19.09 -10.25 3.07
C PRO A 79 18.74 -10.02 4.55
N ASN A 80 18.41 -8.78 4.91
CA ASN A 80 18.05 -8.36 6.26
C ASN A 80 16.56 -8.09 6.45
N LEU A 81 15.68 -8.70 5.63
CA LEU A 81 14.23 -8.60 5.84
C LEU A 81 13.84 -9.34 7.13
N LYS A 82 14.13 -8.74 8.28
CA LYS A 82 13.75 -9.18 9.64
C LYS A 82 12.34 -8.74 10.01
N VAL A 83 11.55 -8.33 9.02
CA VAL A 83 10.18 -7.88 9.25
C VAL A 83 9.36 -9.14 9.52
N LEU A 84 9.19 -9.44 10.81
CA LEU A 84 8.07 -10.20 11.40
C LEU A 84 8.19 -11.73 11.46
N ASN A 85 9.37 -12.33 11.25
CA ASN A 85 9.53 -13.80 11.23
C ASN A 85 8.60 -14.51 10.20
N LYS A 86 8.05 -13.77 9.24
CA LYS A 86 7.16 -14.28 8.19
C LYS A 86 7.85 -14.10 6.84
N ARG A 87 7.94 -15.19 6.08
CA ARG A 87 8.44 -15.18 4.71
C ARG A 87 7.31 -14.67 3.80
N PRO A 88 7.53 -13.60 3.01
CA PRO A 88 6.56 -13.19 1.99
C PRO A 88 6.32 -14.33 0.99
N ARG A 89 5.09 -14.43 0.48
CA ARG A 89 4.75 -15.40 -0.58
C ARG A 89 3.80 -14.79 -1.59
N ILE A 90 3.94 -15.15 -2.86
CA ILE A 90 3.10 -14.64 -3.94
C ILE A 90 1.98 -15.62 -4.30
N LYS A 91 0.77 -15.11 -4.48
CA LYS A 91 -0.36 -15.79 -5.15
C LYS A 91 -0.93 -14.92 -6.26
N VAL A 92 -1.47 -15.56 -7.30
CA VAL A 92 -2.06 -14.86 -8.45
C VAL A 92 -3.58 -14.83 -8.33
N VAL A 93 -4.17 -13.64 -8.34
CA VAL A 93 -5.61 -13.42 -8.31
C VAL A 93 -6.16 -13.35 -9.74
N LYS A 94 -7.25 -14.06 -10.00
CA LYS A 94 -8.04 -14.04 -11.24
C LYS A 94 -8.77 -12.71 -11.39
N ASN A 95 -8.05 -11.68 -11.81
CA ASN A 95 -8.61 -10.35 -12.03
C ASN A 95 -7.86 -9.66 -13.18
N PRO A 96 -8.55 -9.19 -14.23
CA PRO A 96 -7.92 -8.54 -15.38
C PRO A 96 -7.41 -7.12 -15.08
N LEU A 97 -7.74 -6.54 -13.92
CA LEU A 97 -7.23 -5.24 -13.52
C LEU A 97 -5.73 -5.30 -13.21
N LEU A 98 -5.02 -4.24 -13.55
CA LEU A 98 -3.61 -4.06 -13.24
C LEU A 98 -3.46 -3.66 -11.76
N ASN A 99 -3.43 -4.65 -10.86
CA ASN A 99 -3.19 -4.39 -9.44
C ASN A 99 -2.28 -5.45 -8.78
N ALA A 100 -1.51 -5.00 -7.80
CA ALA A 100 -0.72 -5.86 -6.91
C ALA A 100 -0.76 -5.24 -5.51
N PHE A 101 -0.79 -6.07 -4.47
CA PHE A 101 -0.75 -5.58 -3.09
C PHE A 101 -0.19 -6.65 -2.16
N THR A 102 0.38 -6.22 -1.02
CA THR A 102 0.82 -7.14 0.04
C THR A 102 -0.02 -6.98 1.29
N MET A 103 -0.50 -8.10 1.82
CA MET A 103 -1.24 -8.17 3.08
C MET A 103 -0.28 -8.14 4.29
N PRO A 104 -0.75 -7.70 5.47
CA PRO A 104 0.07 -7.65 6.69
C PRO A 104 0.68 -8.99 7.11
N ASN A 105 0.10 -10.12 6.70
CA ASN A 105 0.63 -11.45 6.98
C ASN A 105 1.72 -11.91 5.99
N GLY A 106 2.06 -11.09 5.00
CA GLY A 106 3.09 -11.37 3.98
C GLY A 106 2.55 -12.07 2.73
N LEU A 107 1.24 -12.19 2.55
CA LEU A 107 0.68 -12.60 1.26
C LEU A 107 0.76 -11.45 0.25
N LEU A 108 1.50 -11.63 -0.83
CA LEU A 108 1.49 -10.71 -1.97
C LEU A 108 0.53 -11.27 -3.03
N CYS A 109 -0.54 -10.51 -3.29
CA CYS A 109 -1.54 -10.82 -4.29
C CYS A 109 -1.22 -10.07 -5.58
N LEU A 110 -0.91 -10.80 -6.64
CA LEU A 110 -0.67 -10.25 -7.97
C LEU A 110 -1.87 -10.54 -8.87
N HIS A 111 -2.47 -9.53 -9.50
CA HIS A 111 -3.56 -9.76 -10.43
C HIS A 111 -3.06 -10.31 -11.77
N SER A 112 -3.82 -11.21 -12.40
CA SER A 112 -3.48 -11.73 -13.73
C SER A 112 -3.39 -10.66 -14.81
N GLY A 113 -4.11 -9.54 -14.66
CA GLY A 113 -3.96 -8.38 -15.53
C GLY A 113 -2.52 -7.86 -15.61
N PHE A 114 -1.76 -7.92 -14.50
CA PHE A 114 -0.34 -7.56 -14.50
C PHE A 114 0.49 -8.54 -15.32
N LEU A 115 0.28 -9.85 -15.13
CA LEU A 115 1.03 -10.89 -15.83
C LEU A 115 0.88 -10.82 -17.35
N VAL A 116 -0.28 -10.39 -17.84
CA VAL A 116 -0.53 -10.20 -19.28
C VAL A 116 0.15 -8.95 -19.84
N ARG A 117 0.48 -7.97 -18.99
CA ARG A 117 0.99 -6.65 -19.40
C ARG A 117 2.50 -6.52 -19.24
N VAL A 118 3.11 -7.25 -18.30
CA VAL A 118 4.56 -7.24 -18.10
C VAL A 118 5.25 -7.95 -19.27
N GLU A 119 6.29 -7.30 -19.80
CA GLU A 119 7.03 -7.81 -20.96
C GLU A 119 8.36 -8.47 -20.55
N THR A 120 8.87 -8.16 -19.36
CA THR A 120 10.17 -8.62 -18.88
C THR A 120 10.12 -9.00 -17.39
N GLU A 121 11.02 -9.90 -16.99
CA GLU A 121 11.19 -10.27 -15.57
C GLU A 121 11.59 -9.05 -14.72
N ASP A 122 12.36 -8.10 -15.27
CA ASP A 122 12.77 -6.88 -14.57
C ASP A 122 11.59 -5.97 -14.22
N GLN A 123 10.59 -5.85 -15.12
CA GLN A 123 9.36 -5.11 -14.85
C GLN A 123 8.56 -5.78 -13.73
N LEU A 124 8.45 -7.11 -13.76
CA LEU A 124 7.79 -7.89 -12.72
C LEU A 124 8.51 -7.73 -11.37
N ALA A 125 9.84 -7.86 -11.35
CA ALA A 125 10.68 -7.68 -10.18
C ALA A 125 10.54 -6.28 -9.58
N THR A 126 10.41 -5.25 -10.41
CA THR A 126 10.19 -3.86 -9.96
C THR A 126 8.87 -3.72 -9.20
N VAL A 127 7.78 -4.29 -9.72
CA VAL A 127 6.46 -4.25 -9.05
C VAL A 127 6.49 -5.04 -7.74
N ILE A 128 7.07 -6.25 -7.75
CA ILE A 128 7.22 -7.06 -6.54
C ILE A 128 8.04 -6.30 -5.48
N SER A 129 9.13 -5.67 -5.89
CA SER A 129 9.99 -4.88 -4.99
C SER A 129 9.24 -3.68 -4.42
N HIS A 130 8.41 -3.00 -5.22
CA HIS A 130 7.57 -1.89 -4.77
C HIS A 130 6.62 -2.32 -3.65
N GLU A 131 5.92 -3.43 -3.85
CA GLU A 131 4.99 -3.98 -2.86
C GLU A 131 5.71 -4.49 -1.61
N LEU A 132 6.89 -5.08 -1.78
CA LEU A 132 7.72 -5.54 -0.67
C LEU A 132 8.20 -4.38 0.21
N VAL A 133 8.47 -3.20 -0.37
CA VAL A 133 8.82 -2.00 0.41
C VAL A 133 7.64 -1.55 1.28
N HIS A 134 6.41 -1.54 0.75
CA HIS A 134 5.22 -1.23 1.55
C HIS A 134 5.03 -2.19 2.72
N PHE A 135 5.24 -3.48 2.48
CA PHE A 135 5.19 -4.52 3.51
C PHE A 135 6.29 -4.33 4.57
N SER A 136 7.55 -4.20 4.14
CA SER A 136 8.70 -4.05 5.04
C SER A 136 8.62 -2.78 5.90
N SER A 137 8.05 -1.70 5.34
CA SER A 137 7.85 -0.42 6.02
C SER A 137 6.60 -0.40 6.91
N ARG A 138 5.88 -1.53 7.03
CA ARG A 138 4.62 -1.66 7.78
C ARG A 138 3.61 -0.55 7.44
N HIS A 139 3.51 -0.21 6.16
CA HIS A 139 2.71 0.94 5.73
C HIS A 139 1.23 0.79 6.14
N THR A 140 0.66 -0.42 6.06
CA THR A 140 -0.70 -0.72 6.50
C THR A 140 -0.92 -0.47 8.00
N LEU A 141 0.03 -0.88 8.85
CA LEU A 141 -0.02 -0.64 10.30
C LEU A 141 0.02 0.86 10.60
N LYS A 142 0.93 1.58 9.93
CA LYS A 142 1.04 3.04 10.08
C LYS A 142 -0.26 3.73 9.67
N GLN A 143 -0.88 3.34 8.56
CA GLN A 143 -2.17 3.89 8.13
C GLN A 143 -3.30 3.59 9.14
N ALA A 144 -3.37 2.37 9.68
CA ALA A 144 -4.34 2.01 10.71
C ALA A 144 -4.18 2.87 11.98
N ARG A 145 -2.94 3.15 12.40
CA ARG A 145 -2.62 4.04 13.53
C ARG A 145 -2.92 5.51 13.25
N ASP A 146 -2.61 5.98 12.04
CA ASP A 146 -2.86 7.37 11.65
C ASP A 146 -4.36 7.69 11.57
N THR A 147 -5.18 6.71 11.17
CA THR A 147 -6.65 6.87 11.15
C THR A 147 -7.25 6.92 12.55
N THR A 148 -6.75 6.10 13.48
CA THR A 148 -7.18 6.13 14.89
C THR A 148 -6.74 7.40 15.62
N ASN A 149 -5.56 7.94 15.30
CA ASN A 149 -5.10 9.22 15.86
C ASN A 149 -5.83 10.44 15.28
N LYS A 150 -6.35 10.35 14.05
CA LYS A 150 -7.13 11.42 13.41
C LYS A 150 -8.62 11.41 13.74
N THR A 151 -9.12 10.44 14.50
CA THR A 151 -10.50 10.43 14.98
C THR A 151 -10.71 11.24 16.25
N SER A 152 -10.63 12.57 16.11
CA SER A 152 -11.46 13.50 16.89
C SER A 152 -12.45 14.30 16.02
N ALA A 153 -12.44 14.15 14.68
CA ALA A 153 -13.52 14.68 13.84
C ALA A 153 -13.68 13.89 12.53
N THR A 154 -14.88 13.35 12.33
CA THR A 154 -15.45 12.91 11.02
C THR A 154 -15.06 11.52 10.52
N ARG A 155 -15.77 10.49 11.00
CA ARG A 155 -15.86 9.15 10.39
C ARG A 155 -17.06 9.06 9.43
N ILE A 156 -16.94 9.56 8.20
CA ILE A 156 -17.78 9.12 7.06
C ILE A 156 -16.94 9.29 5.79
N GLY A 157 -16.38 8.21 5.24
CA GLY A 157 -15.71 8.28 3.92
C GLY A 157 -14.57 7.30 3.63
N VAL A 158 -14.51 6.10 4.21
CA VAL A 158 -13.40 5.14 3.96
C VAL A 158 -13.89 3.82 3.37
N VAL A 159 -14.66 3.87 2.28
CA VAL A 159 -14.94 2.66 1.46
C VAL A 159 -14.53 2.84 -0.01
N LEU A 160 -13.89 3.94 -0.39
CA LEU A 160 -13.54 4.21 -1.81
C LEU A 160 -12.14 4.77 -2.09
N SER A 161 -11.17 4.61 -1.18
CA SER A 161 -9.79 5.07 -1.46
C SER A 161 -8.92 4.05 -2.19
N CYS A 162 -9.30 2.76 -2.26
CA CYS A 162 -8.56 1.77 -3.04
C CYS A 162 -8.74 1.89 -4.57
N PHE A 163 -9.59 2.81 -5.07
CA PHE A 163 -9.90 2.92 -6.50
C PHE A 163 -9.18 4.05 -7.26
N CYS A 164 -8.39 4.89 -6.57
CA CYS A 164 -7.81 6.10 -7.19
C CYS A 164 -6.31 6.28 -6.91
N GLY A 165 -5.54 5.18 -6.91
CA GLY A 165 -4.06 5.24 -6.84
C GLY A 165 -3.37 5.53 -8.17
N TRP A 166 -4.08 5.55 -9.30
CA TRP A 166 -3.46 5.58 -10.63
C TRP A 166 -3.13 6.99 -11.16
N CYS A 167 -3.79 8.06 -10.71
CA CYS A 167 -3.69 9.36 -11.40
C CYS A 167 -2.73 10.40 -10.81
N SER A 168 -2.03 10.13 -9.70
CA SER A 168 -1.24 11.16 -9.01
C SER A 168 0.23 10.81 -8.88
N GLY A 169 0.97 10.95 -9.98
CA GLY A 169 2.40 11.30 -9.90
C GLY A 169 3.38 10.14 -10.03
N TRP A 170 3.60 9.70 -11.27
CA TRP A 170 4.84 9.04 -11.66
C TRP A 170 5.99 10.05 -11.53
N ARG A 171 6.62 10.12 -10.34
CA ARG A 171 7.92 10.78 -10.16
C ARG A 171 8.98 9.69 -10.15
N PRO A 172 9.96 9.69 -11.07
CA PRO A 172 11.04 8.72 -11.04
C PRO A 172 11.82 8.87 -9.74
N CYS A 173 11.99 7.75 -9.03
CA CYS A 173 12.85 7.65 -7.86
C CYS A 173 14.28 7.97 -8.29
N ARG A 174 14.78 9.15 -7.91
CA ARG A 174 16.20 9.47 -8.05
C ARG A 174 16.94 8.70 -6.96
N ALA A 175 17.44 7.52 -7.29
CA ALA A 175 18.33 6.76 -6.43
C ALA A 175 19.52 7.64 -6.04
N LYS A 176 19.78 7.79 -4.74
CA LYS A 176 21.08 8.27 -4.27
C LYS A 176 22.04 7.08 -4.25
N PRO A 177 23.28 7.25 -4.74
CA PRO A 177 24.29 6.20 -4.67
C PRO A 177 24.70 6.00 -3.20
N TYR A 178 24.80 4.73 -2.81
CA TYR A 178 25.64 4.28 -1.69
C TYR A 178 26.87 3.60 -2.29
#